data_AF-A0A965XIK5-F1
#
_entry.id   AF-A0A965XIK5-F1
#
_cell.length_a   1.000
_cell.length_b   1.000
_cell.length_c   1.000
_cell.angle_alpha   90.00
_cell.angle_beta   90.00
_cell.angle_gamma   90.00
#
_symmetry.space_group_name_H-M   'P 1'
#
loop_
_entity.id
_entity.type
_entity.pdbx_description
1 polymer ?
#
loop_
_entity_poly.entity_id
_entity_poly.type
_entity_poly.pdbx_seq_one_letter_code
_entity_poly.pdbx_strand_id
1 'polypeptide(L)'
;MFELNLNKDEHCRVLLEECKLYFLERAYSIENQFYSAFYIQCAESTAADGYEAFLETPMEHNYFRSKLPRLNETVMIRFFKLAAIYHTIRMVRKRKKEISWEDIKKALFEAYDLTESEREIAEILQRCAFLYQAGFQDLFIKTTARYVFGDKVLSAFSFAFIGNFWYNSYSSFMGSFTGYVPFHVRMERAMGQ
;
A
#
# COMPACT_ATOMS: atom_id res chain seq x y z
N MET A 1 8.31 9.07 30.88
CA MET A 1 8.87 9.52 29.59
C MET A 1 10.19 8.77 29.41
N PHE A 2 10.14 7.54 28.89
CA PHE A 2 11.33 6.74 28.58
C PHE A 2 11.48 6.76 27.06
N GLU A 3 12.29 7.67 26.54
CA GLU A 3 12.81 7.53 25.17
C GLU A 3 13.77 6.34 25.20
N LEU A 4 13.26 5.16 24.86
CA LEU A 4 14.13 4.05 24.47
C LEU A 4 14.90 4.51 23.24
N ASN A 5 16.23 4.59 23.36
CA ASN A 5 17.13 4.68 22.20
C ASN A 5 17.06 3.35 21.44
N LEU A 6 15.95 3.14 20.72
CA LEU A 6 15.79 2.02 19.82
C LEU A 6 16.83 2.17 18.70
N ASN A 7 17.52 1.09 18.36
CA ASN A 7 18.32 1.10 17.13
C ASN A 7 17.37 1.30 15.92
N LYS A 8 17.90 1.77 14.78
CA LYS A 8 17.06 2.16 13.64
C LYS A 8 16.17 1.04 13.12
N ASP A 9 16.63 -0.19 13.23
CA ASP A 9 15.90 -1.38 12.81
C ASP A 9 14.72 -1.62 13.75
N GLU A 10 14.92 -1.56 15.06
CA GLU A 10 13.87 -1.70 16.06
C GLU A 10 12.84 -0.56 15.97
N HIS A 11 13.30 0.68 15.76
CA HIS A 11 12.41 1.80 15.51
C HIS A 11 11.52 1.57 14.27
N CYS A 12 12.09 1.02 13.20
CA CYS A 12 11.32 0.67 12.01
C CYS A 12 10.27 -0.42 12.30
N ARG A 13 10.59 -1.44 13.11
CA ARG A 13 9.62 -2.48 13.51
C ARG A 13 8.44 -1.89 14.26
N VAL A 14 8.72 -1.03 15.24
CA VAL A 14 7.69 -0.33 16.01
C VAL A 14 6.78 0.49 15.08
N LEU A 15 7.37 1.32 14.20
CA LEU A 15 6.59 2.13 13.26
C LEU A 15 5.73 1.30 12.30
N LEU A 16 6.24 0.16 11.80
CA LEU A 16 5.48 -0.75 10.94
C LEU A 16 4.25 -1.31 11.66
N GLU A 17 4.42 -1.76 12.90
CA GLU A 17 3.33 -2.31 13.70
C GLU A 17 2.31 -1.25 14.10
N GLU A 18 2.75 -0.08 14.57
CA GLU A 18 1.86 1.03 14.93
C GLU A 18 1.03 1.50 13.73
N CYS A 19 1.67 1.72 12.57
CA CYS A 19 0.97 2.12 11.36
C CYS A 19 0.01 1.02 10.87
N LYS A 20 0.43 -0.25 10.91
CA LYS A 20 -0.45 -1.38 10.56
C LYS A 20 -1.71 -1.37 11.43
N LEU A 21 -1.56 -1.30 12.75
CA LEU A 21 -2.70 -1.30 13.68
C LEU A 21 -3.62 -0.11 13.43
N TYR A 22 -3.07 1.08 13.21
CA TYR A 22 -3.82 2.29 12.87
C TYR A 22 -4.71 2.08 11.63
N PHE A 23 -4.18 1.52 10.55
CA PHE A 23 -4.97 1.30 9.32
C PHE A 23 -5.90 0.09 9.43
N LEU A 24 -5.56 -0.92 10.22
CA LEU A 24 -6.44 -2.06 10.47
C LEU A 24 -7.72 -1.63 11.16
N GLU A 25 -7.64 -0.83 12.23
CA GLU A 25 -8.81 -0.33 12.96
C GLU A 25 -9.81 0.36 12.04
N ARG A 26 -9.31 1.20 11.12
CA ARG A 26 -10.11 1.91 10.13
C ARG A 26 -10.63 1.00 9.02
N ALA A 27 -9.85 0.01 8.60
CA ALA A 27 -10.32 -0.96 7.60
C ALA A 27 -11.46 -1.84 8.16
N TYR A 28 -11.46 -2.14 9.47
CA TYR A 28 -12.56 -2.83 10.14
C TYR A 28 -13.86 -2.01 10.21
N SER A 29 -13.79 -0.68 10.20
CA SER A 29 -14.99 0.17 10.23
C SER A 29 -15.70 0.30 8.87
N ILE A 30 -15.10 -0.19 7.79
CA ILE A 30 -15.71 -0.14 6.45
C ILE A 30 -16.92 -1.08 6.37
N GLU A 31 -18.10 -0.53 6.11
CA GLU A 31 -19.35 -1.30 6.03
C GLU A 31 -19.33 -2.39 4.95
N ASN A 32 -18.76 -2.07 3.77
CA ASN A 32 -18.65 -3.04 2.70
C ASN A 32 -17.61 -4.11 3.06
N GLN A 33 -18.08 -5.33 3.34
CA GLN A 33 -17.23 -6.41 3.84
C GLN A 33 -16.14 -6.85 2.86
N PHE A 34 -16.36 -6.73 1.55
CA PHE A 34 -15.31 -6.98 0.57
C PHE A 34 -14.21 -5.91 0.63
N TYR A 35 -14.58 -4.62 0.70
CA TYR A 35 -13.61 -3.52 0.82
C TYR A 35 -12.89 -3.54 2.16
N SER A 36 -13.58 -3.86 3.26
CA SER A 36 -12.98 -4.08 4.57
C SER A 36 -11.90 -5.17 4.51
N ALA A 37 -12.25 -6.36 4.03
CA ALA A 37 -11.31 -7.47 3.89
C ALA A 37 -10.12 -7.13 2.97
N PHE A 38 -10.38 -6.42 1.87
CA PHE A 38 -9.34 -5.96 0.96
C PHE A 38 -8.33 -5.02 1.66
N TYR A 39 -8.82 -4.03 2.41
CA TYR A 39 -7.96 -3.05 3.08
C TYR A 39 -7.26 -3.59 4.32
N ILE A 40 -7.87 -4.57 5.02
CA ILE A 40 -7.21 -5.35 6.08
C ILE A 40 -6.01 -6.09 5.50
N GLN A 41 -6.24 -6.89 4.44
CA GLN A 41 -5.15 -7.62 3.79
C GLN A 41 -4.08 -6.67 3.24
N CYS A 42 -4.49 -5.50 2.73
CA CYS A 42 -3.55 -4.49 2.24
C CYS A 42 -2.64 -3.98 3.35
N ALA A 43 -3.17 -3.67 4.54
CA ALA A 43 -2.39 -3.21 5.67
C ALA A 43 -1.42 -4.30 6.17
N GLU A 44 -1.90 -5.54 6.32
CA GLU A 44 -1.05 -6.68 6.73
C GLU A 44 0.08 -6.95 5.73
N SER A 45 -0.25 -6.95 4.43
CA SER A 45 0.72 -7.21 3.36
C SER A 45 1.74 -6.07 3.28
N THR A 46 1.30 -4.82 3.46
CA THR A 46 2.21 -3.66 3.44
C THR A 46 3.19 -3.70 4.62
N ALA A 47 2.75 -4.13 5.79
CA ALA A 47 3.64 -4.32 6.92
C ALA A 47 4.68 -5.41 6.62
N ALA A 48 4.26 -6.55 6.09
CA ALA A 48 5.15 -7.64 5.67
C ALA A 48 6.17 -7.18 4.61
N ASP A 49 5.70 -6.50 3.56
CA ASP A 49 6.55 -5.87 2.54
C ASP A 49 7.56 -4.89 3.16
N GLY A 50 7.12 -4.17 4.20
CA GLY A 50 7.97 -3.26 4.97
C GLY A 50 9.08 -3.99 5.73
N TYR A 51 8.77 -5.07 6.43
CA TYR A 51 9.79 -5.92 7.07
C TYR A 51 10.81 -6.42 6.05
N GLU A 52 10.33 -6.96 4.93
CA GLU A 52 11.20 -7.50 3.89
C GLU A 52 12.11 -6.40 3.30
N ALA A 53 11.53 -5.27 2.89
CA ALA A 53 12.24 -4.23 2.16
C ALA A 53 13.13 -3.35 3.04
N PHE A 54 12.71 -3.02 4.26
CA PHE A 54 13.49 -2.15 5.16
C PHE A 54 14.46 -2.93 6.04
N LEU A 55 14.19 -4.20 6.38
CA LEU A 55 14.94 -4.90 7.42
C LEU A 55 15.66 -6.16 6.93
N GLU A 56 15.04 -6.96 6.08
CA GLU A 56 15.52 -8.31 5.81
C GLU A 56 16.33 -8.43 4.52
N THR A 57 15.96 -7.69 3.47
CA THR A 57 16.56 -7.83 2.13
C THR A 57 17.95 -7.18 2.05
N PRO A 58 19.05 -7.96 2.07
CA PRO A 58 20.40 -7.44 2.01
C PRO A 58 20.82 -7.34 0.53
N MET A 59 20.22 -6.39 -0.18
CA MET A 59 20.57 -6.11 -1.58
C MET A 59 21.38 -4.83 -1.70
N GLU A 60 22.44 -4.91 -2.51
CA GLU A 60 23.15 -3.71 -2.95
C GLU A 60 22.17 -2.77 -3.64
N HIS A 61 22.18 -1.50 -3.25
CA HIS A 61 21.22 -0.48 -3.70
C HIS A 61 19.75 -0.69 -3.30
N ASN A 62 19.46 -1.46 -2.24
CA ASN A 62 18.12 -1.47 -1.65
C ASN A 62 17.71 -0.04 -1.26
N TYR A 63 16.75 0.49 -2.02
CA TYR A 63 16.32 1.87 -1.89
C TYR A 63 15.76 2.14 -0.50
N PHE A 64 14.86 1.29 0.00
CA PHE A 64 14.18 1.48 1.29
C PHE A 64 15.12 1.34 2.48
N ARG A 65 16.00 0.33 2.48
CA ARG A 65 17.04 0.17 3.52
C ARG A 65 17.92 1.41 3.64
N SER A 66 18.29 2.02 2.51
CA SER A 66 19.09 3.27 2.50
C SER A 66 18.36 4.46 3.14
N LYS A 67 17.03 4.39 3.32
CA LYS A 67 16.20 5.45 3.92
C LYS A 67 15.89 5.23 5.40
N LEU A 68 16.34 4.14 6.04
CA LEU A 68 16.15 3.92 7.47
C LEU A 68 16.48 5.14 8.36
N PRO A 69 17.58 5.90 8.12
CA PRO A 69 17.89 7.07 8.94
C PRO A 69 16.87 8.21 8.87
N ARG A 70 15.95 8.17 7.90
CA ARG A 70 14.92 9.19 7.65
C ARG A 70 13.52 8.69 8.01
N LEU A 71 13.38 7.45 8.49
CA LEU A 71 12.09 6.94 8.90
C LEU A 71 11.59 7.68 10.14
N ASN A 72 10.30 8.00 10.09
CA ASN A 72 9.49 8.50 11.18
C ASN A 72 8.04 8.10 10.88
N GLU A 73 7.15 8.39 11.82
CA GLU A 73 5.72 8.09 11.71
C GLU A 73 5.10 8.61 10.40
N THR A 74 5.34 9.87 10.04
CA THR A 74 4.79 10.46 8.80
C THR A 74 5.26 9.70 7.56
N VAL A 75 6.54 9.33 7.49
CA VAL A 75 7.09 8.57 6.35
C VAL A 75 6.44 7.19 6.27
N MET A 76 6.24 6.52 7.41
CA MET A 76 5.62 5.19 7.44
C MET A 76 4.13 5.25 7.07
N ILE A 77 3.38 6.22 7.60
CA ILE A 77 1.98 6.48 7.22
C ILE A 77 1.87 6.70 5.70
N ARG A 78 2.76 7.50 5.12
CA ARG A 78 2.79 7.75 3.67
C ARG A 78 3.08 6.49 2.86
N PHE A 79 3.97 5.63 3.35
CA PHE A 79 4.26 4.34 2.71
C PHE A 79 3.03 3.45 2.66
N PHE A 80 2.30 3.31 3.77
CA PHE A 80 1.04 2.55 3.83
C PHE A 80 -0.05 3.14 2.93
N LYS A 81 -0.28 4.45 2.99
CA LYS A 81 -1.23 5.14 2.11
C LYS A 81 -0.91 4.88 0.64
N LEU A 82 0.36 4.94 0.28
CA LEU A 82 0.79 4.74 -1.10
C LEU A 82 0.63 3.28 -1.55
N ALA A 83 0.91 2.30 -0.68
CA ALA A 83 0.64 0.89 -0.95
C ALA A 83 -0.85 0.63 -1.22
N ALA A 84 -1.73 1.19 -0.40
CA ALA A 84 -3.18 1.09 -0.59
C ALA A 84 -3.62 1.70 -1.92
N ILE A 85 -3.14 2.89 -2.27
CA ILE A 85 -3.41 3.52 -3.58
C ILE A 85 -2.95 2.59 -4.72
N TYR A 86 -1.74 2.04 -4.62
CA TYR A 86 -1.19 1.14 -5.64
C TYR A 86 -2.06 -0.11 -5.82
N HIS A 87 -2.35 -0.82 -4.72
CA HIS A 87 -3.10 -2.06 -4.72
C HIS A 87 -4.53 -1.84 -5.21
N THR A 88 -5.20 -0.75 -4.78
CA THR A 88 -6.55 -0.41 -5.25
C THR A 88 -6.57 -0.14 -6.75
N ILE A 89 -5.67 0.71 -7.27
CA ILE A 89 -5.60 1.01 -8.71
C ILE A 89 -5.37 -0.28 -9.51
N ARG A 90 -4.42 -1.11 -9.07
CA ARG A 90 -4.11 -2.39 -9.72
C ARG A 90 -5.29 -3.36 -9.67
N MET A 91 -6.00 -3.44 -8.54
CA MET A 91 -7.20 -4.28 -8.36
C MET A 91 -8.32 -3.85 -9.31
N VAL A 92 -8.68 -2.57 -9.33
CA VAL A 92 -9.71 -2.04 -10.24
C VAL A 92 -9.31 -2.29 -11.69
N ARG A 93 -8.04 -2.12 -12.05
CA ARG A 93 -7.59 -2.43 -13.42
C ARG A 93 -7.73 -3.91 -13.78
N LYS A 94 -7.32 -4.80 -12.86
CA LYS A 94 -7.40 -6.26 -13.07
C LYS A 94 -8.85 -6.75 -13.13
N ARG A 95 -9.75 -6.13 -12.35
CA ARG A 95 -11.17 -6.49 -12.21
C ARG A 95 -12.13 -5.39 -12.66
N LYS A 96 -11.80 -4.66 -13.73
CA LYS A 96 -12.55 -3.46 -14.19
C LYS A 96 -14.02 -3.69 -14.55
N LYS A 97 -14.43 -4.95 -14.73
CA LYS A 97 -15.81 -5.35 -14.99
C LYS A 97 -16.61 -5.61 -13.71
N GLU A 98 -15.93 -5.85 -12.59
CA GLU A 98 -16.50 -6.24 -11.30
C GLU A 98 -16.40 -5.11 -10.27
N ILE A 99 -15.34 -4.29 -10.35
CA ILE A 99 -15.05 -3.24 -9.37
C ILE A 99 -14.88 -1.92 -10.12
N SER A 100 -15.65 -0.91 -9.71
CA SER A 100 -15.53 0.46 -10.17
C SER A 100 -14.57 1.26 -9.28
N TRP A 101 -13.78 2.15 -9.89
CA TRP A 101 -12.95 3.11 -9.14
C TRP A 101 -13.80 4.00 -8.24
N GLU A 102 -14.92 4.50 -8.76
CA GLU A 102 -15.81 5.43 -8.04
C GLU A 102 -16.40 4.82 -6.76
N ASP A 103 -16.57 3.50 -6.75
CA ASP A 103 -17.12 2.78 -5.61
C ASP A 103 -16.05 2.50 -4.56
N ILE A 104 -14.91 1.94 -4.98
CA ILE A 104 -13.86 1.51 -4.04
C ILE A 104 -13.03 2.68 -3.48
N LYS A 105 -12.94 3.81 -4.19
CA LYS A 105 -12.12 4.95 -3.74
C LYS A 105 -12.64 5.62 -2.47
N LYS A 106 -13.95 5.57 -2.22
CA LYS A 106 -14.52 6.09 -0.97
C LYS A 106 -13.99 5.31 0.23
N ALA A 107 -14.01 3.98 0.13
CA ALA A 107 -13.45 3.10 1.15
C ALA A 107 -11.92 3.25 1.26
N LEU A 108 -11.20 3.51 0.15
CA LEU A 108 -9.77 3.85 0.20
C LEU A 108 -9.54 5.11 1.06
N PHE A 109 -10.29 6.17 0.76
CA PHE A 109 -10.10 7.48 1.38
C PHE A 109 -10.42 7.44 2.87
N GLU A 110 -11.43 6.66 3.25
CA GLU A 110 -11.84 6.44 4.63
C GLU A 110 -10.84 5.55 5.39
N ALA A 111 -10.58 4.34 4.89
CA ALA A 111 -9.73 3.36 5.55
C ALA A 111 -8.30 3.86 5.74
N TYR A 112 -7.76 4.57 4.74
CA TYR A 112 -6.39 5.09 4.79
C TYR A 112 -6.30 6.57 5.15
N ASP A 113 -7.40 7.21 5.57
CA ASP A 113 -7.42 8.61 6.01
C ASP A 113 -6.71 9.57 5.04
N LEU A 114 -7.06 9.47 3.76
CA LEU A 114 -6.41 10.29 2.74
C LEU A 114 -6.86 11.75 2.86
N THR A 115 -5.89 12.65 2.96
CA THR A 115 -6.07 14.10 2.86
C THR A 115 -6.48 14.50 1.44
N GLU A 116 -6.96 15.73 1.25
CA GLU A 116 -7.37 16.23 -0.07
C GLU A 116 -6.26 16.09 -1.12
N SER A 117 -5.03 16.51 -0.79
CA SER A 117 -3.89 16.37 -1.71
C SER A 117 -3.53 14.90 -2.00
N GLU A 118 -3.68 14.00 -1.03
CA GLU A 118 -3.44 12.57 -1.24
C GLU A 118 -4.53 11.92 -2.12
N ARG A 119 -5.78 12.39 -2.00
CA ARG A 119 -6.88 11.99 -2.89
C ARG A 119 -6.60 12.44 -4.32
N GLU A 120 -6.11 13.67 -4.52
CA GLU A 120 -5.69 14.15 -5.83
C GLU A 120 -4.56 13.31 -6.43
N ILE A 121 -3.55 12.94 -5.62
CA ILE A 121 -2.50 12.02 -6.04
C ILE A 121 -3.10 10.69 -6.50
N ALA A 122 -4.02 10.10 -5.73
CA ALA A 122 -4.68 8.84 -6.07
C ALA A 122 -5.45 8.94 -7.39
N GLU A 123 -6.20 10.02 -7.62
CA GLU A 123 -6.94 10.27 -8.85
C GLU A 123 -6.02 10.46 -10.07
N ILE A 124 -4.92 11.20 -9.93
CA ILE A 124 -3.94 11.39 -11.01
C ILE A 124 -3.29 10.05 -11.38
N LEU A 125 -2.87 9.28 -10.37
CA LEU A 125 -2.28 7.96 -10.56
C LEU A 125 -3.28 7.00 -11.22
N GLN A 126 -4.54 7.00 -10.78
CA GLN A 126 -5.58 6.18 -11.40
C GLN A 126 -5.78 6.56 -12.85
N ARG A 127 -5.97 7.84 -13.17
CA ARG A 127 -6.15 8.30 -14.55
C ARG A 127 -4.96 7.91 -15.43
N CYS A 128 -3.74 8.08 -14.93
CA CYS A 128 -2.53 7.64 -15.61
C CYS A 128 -2.56 6.12 -15.88
N ALA A 129 -2.96 5.32 -14.90
CA ALA A 129 -3.06 3.87 -15.04
C ALA A 129 -4.09 3.40 -16.09
N PHE A 130 -5.16 4.16 -16.30
CA PHE A 130 -6.23 3.83 -17.25
C PHE A 130 -5.99 4.39 -18.65
N LEU A 131 -5.36 5.57 -18.76
CA LEU A 131 -5.13 6.25 -20.04
C LEU A 131 -3.75 5.93 -20.65
N TYR A 132 -2.72 5.76 -19.82
CA TYR A 132 -1.34 5.63 -20.29
C TYR A 132 -0.59 4.55 -19.50
N GLN A 133 -0.89 3.29 -19.85
CA GLN A 133 -0.47 2.12 -19.07
C GLN A 133 1.04 2.03 -18.84
N ALA A 134 1.85 2.36 -19.85
CA ALA A 134 3.30 2.32 -19.75
C ALA A 134 3.85 3.36 -18.76
N GLY A 135 3.25 4.55 -18.70
CA GLY A 135 3.75 5.61 -17.81
C GLY A 135 3.26 5.54 -16.38
N PHE A 136 2.26 4.71 -16.06
CA PHE A 136 1.80 4.56 -14.68
C PHE A 136 2.91 4.05 -13.76
N GLN A 137 3.63 3.01 -14.17
CA GLN A 137 4.71 2.47 -13.35
C GLN A 137 5.80 3.52 -13.10
N ASP A 138 6.21 4.24 -14.15
CA ASP A 138 7.20 5.30 -14.05
C ASP A 138 6.75 6.44 -13.13
N LEU A 139 5.50 6.89 -13.29
CA LEU A 139 4.94 7.94 -12.45
C LEU A 139 4.84 7.47 -10.99
N PHE A 140 4.40 6.23 -10.77
CA PHE A 140 4.24 5.68 -9.44
C PHE A 140 5.58 5.56 -8.71
N ILE A 141 6.63 5.09 -9.39
CA ILE A 141 8.00 5.00 -8.82
C ILE A 141 8.49 6.38 -8.38
N LYS A 142 8.32 7.40 -9.23
CA LYS A 142 8.70 8.79 -8.91
C LYS A 142 7.87 9.32 -7.74
N THR A 143 6.57 9.03 -7.70
CA THR A 143 5.70 9.38 -6.58
C THR A 143 6.17 8.72 -5.30
N THR A 144 6.55 7.43 -5.29
CA THR A 144 7.10 6.77 -4.09
C THR A 144 8.29 7.52 -3.54
N ALA A 145 9.28 7.82 -4.38
CA ALA A 145 10.47 8.51 -3.93
C ALA A 145 10.17 9.92 -3.41
N ARG A 146 9.32 10.65 -4.12
CA ARG A 146 9.02 12.06 -3.82
C ARG A 146 8.07 12.25 -2.65
N TYR A 147 7.00 11.47 -2.58
CA TYR A 147 5.96 11.62 -1.56
C TYR A 147 6.40 11.01 -0.23
N VAL A 148 6.91 9.77 -0.26
CA VAL A 148 7.29 9.05 0.97
C VAL A 148 8.53 9.67 1.58
N PHE A 149 9.58 9.89 0.77
CA PHE A 149 10.88 10.34 1.29
C PHE A 149 11.21 11.79 0.97
N GLY A 150 10.67 12.38 -0.11
CA GLY A 150 11.02 13.73 -0.54
C GLY A 150 12.10 13.78 -1.64
N ASP A 151 12.55 12.63 -2.13
CA ASP A 151 13.65 12.55 -3.08
C ASP A 151 13.21 13.06 -4.47
N LYS A 152 14.01 13.94 -5.07
CA LYS A 152 13.73 14.56 -6.38
C LYS A 152 14.40 13.84 -7.54
N VAL A 153 15.49 13.14 -7.27
CA VAL A 153 16.33 12.48 -8.25
C VAL A 153 16.48 11.02 -7.84
N LEU A 154 16.25 10.12 -8.79
CA LEU A 154 16.46 8.69 -8.63
C LEU A 154 17.58 8.24 -9.57
N SER A 155 18.47 7.39 -9.07
CA SER A 155 19.35 6.63 -9.94
C SER A 155 18.55 5.56 -10.70
N ALA A 156 19.11 5.05 -11.80
CA ALA A 156 18.49 3.95 -12.54
C ALA A 156 18.26 2.71 -11.64
N PHE A 157 19.20 2.42 -10.73
CA PHE A 157 19.07 1.32 -9.78
C PHE A 157 17.92 1.52 -8.79
N SER A 158 17.81 2.71 -8.18
CA SER A 158 16.70 3.00 -7.26
C SER A 158 15.35 2.98 -7.97
N PHE A 159 15.30 3.47 -9.21
CA PHE A 159 14.11 3.42 -10.03
C PHE A 159 13.66 1.98 -10.30
N ALA A 160 14.58 1.12 -10.75
CA ALA A 160 14.30 -0.30 -10.99
C ALA A 160 13.91 -1.04 -9.70
N PHE A 161 14.60 -0.76 -8.59
CA PHE A 161 14.32 -1.39 -7.30
C PHE A 161 12.90 -1.10 -6.83
N ILE A 162 12.50 0.19 -6.81
CA ILE A 162 11.13 0.59 -6.40
C ILE A 162 10.08 -0.03 -7.34
N GLY A 163 10.36 -0.07 -8.65
CA GLY A 163 9.46 -0.68 -9.63
C GLY A 163 9.22 -2.16 -9.37
N ASN A 164 10.30 -2.92 -9.15
CA ASN A 164 10.23 -4.34 -8.82
C ASN A 164 9.55 -4.58 -7.47
N PHE A 165 9.86 -3.77 -6.47
CA PHE A 165 9.22 -3.83 -5.16
C PHE A 165 7.70 -3.74 -5.27
N TRP A 166 7.16 -2.71 -5.93
CA TRP A 166 5.71 -2.56 -6.04
C TRP A 166 5.07 -3.65 -6.88
N TYR A 167 5.73 -4.07 -7.97
CA TYR A 167 5.24 -5.20 -8.76
C TYR A 167 5.12 -6.47 -7.91
N ASN A 168 6.15 -6.80 -7.13
CA ASN A 168 6.18 -7.97 -6.25
C ASN A 168 5.18 -7.85 -5.10
N SER A 169 5.14 -6.70 -4.42
CA SER A 169 4.16 -6.37 -3.38
C SER A 169 2.72 -6.68 -3.82
N TYR A 170 2.29 -6.15 -4.97
CA TYR A 170 0.94 -6.44 -5.48
C TYR A 170 0.76 -7.91 -5.88
N SER A 171 1.79 -8.56 -6.41
CA SER A 171 1.71 -9.96 -6.83
C SER A 171 1.57 -10.90 -5.64
N SER A 172 2.38 -10.69 -4.59
CA SER A 172 2.30 -11.38 -3.30
C SER A 172 0.97 -11.10 -2.62
N PHE A 173 0.54 -9.84 -2.53
CA PHE A 173 -0.77 -9.44 -2.03
C PHE A 173 -1.90 -10.19 -2.75
N MET A 174 -1.89 -10.25 -4.08
CA MET A 174 -2.93 -10.97 -4.83
C MET A 174 -2.85 -12.50 -4.67
N GLY A 175 -1.67 -13.04 -4.39
CA GLY A 175 -1.46 -14.46 -4.10
C GLY A 175 -1.99 -14.86 -2.73
N SER A 176 -1.79 -14.01 -1.71
CA SER A 176 -2.29 -14.21 -0.35
C SER A 176 -3.76 -13.82 -0.20
N PHE A 177 -4.22 -12.83 -0.97
CA PHE A 177 -5.63 -12.48 -1.17
C PHE A 177 -6.29 -13.53 -2.06
N THR A 178 -6.22 -14.80 -1.61
CA THR A 178 -7.07 -15.87 -2.09
C THR A 178 -8.49 -15.36 -1.96
N GLY A 179 -9.21 -15.34 -3.09
CA GLY A 179 -10.55 -14.80 -3.19
C GLY A 179 -11.55 -15.63 -2.38
N TYR A 180 -11.44 -15.59 -1.06
CA TYR A 180 -12.55 -15.91 -0.20
C TYR A 180 -13.57 -14.80 -0.43
N VAL A 181 -14.50 -15.12 -1.32
CA VAL A 181 -15.91 -14.79 -1.13
C VAL A 181 -16.12 -14.73 0.39
N PRO A 182 -16.39 -13.55 0.95
CA PRO A 182 -16.56 -13.40 2.39
C PRO A 182 -17.49 -14.49 2.92
N PHE A 183 -17.23 -15.02 4.11
CA PHE A 183 -17.97 -16.19 4.61
C PHE A 183 -19.49 -16.03 4.50
N HIS A 184 -20.03 -14.82 4.73
CA HIS A 184 -21.45 -14.53 4.54
C HIS A 184 -21.93 -14.68 3.08
N VAL A 185 -21.18 -14.21 2.07
CA VAL A 185 -21.52 -14.43 0.64
C VAL A 185 -21.39 -15.91 0.27
N ARG A 186 -20.48 -16.67 0.91
CA ARG A 186 -20.42 -18.14 0.75
C ARG A 186 -21.64 -18.81 1.35
N MET A 187 -22.10 -18.34 2.52
CA MET A 187 -23.30 -18.83 3.18
C MET A 187 -24.56 -18.48 2.39
N GLU A 188 -24.72 -17.24 1.90
CA GLU A 188 -25.84 -16.82 1.04
C GLU A 188 -25.92 -17.68 -0.22
N ARG A 189 -24.80 -17.87 -0.92
CA ARG A 189 -24.71 -18.76 -2.09
C ARG A 189 -24.99 -20.23 -1.76
N ALA A 190 -24.58 -20.71 -0.58
CA ALA A 190 -24.86 -22.07 -0.12
C ALA A 190 -26.32 -22.25 0.33
N MET A 191 -26.97 -21.17 0.78
CA MET A 191 -28.37 -21.15 1.23
C MET A 191 -29.37 -20.86 0.10
N GLY A 192 -28.90 -20.63 -1.14
CA GLY A 192 -29.75 -20.44 -2.31
C GLY A 192 -30.50 -19.11 -2.35
N GLN A 193 -29.95 -18.07 -1.70
CA GLN A 193 -30.48 -16.70 -1.71
C GLN A 193 -29.72 -15.84 -2.70
#